data_AF-A0A168JGC4-F1
#
_entry.id   AF-A0A168JGC4-F1
#
_cell.length_a   1.000
_cell.length_b   1.000
_cell.length_c   1.000
_cell.angle_alpha   90.00
_cell.angle_beta   90.00
_cell.angle_gamma   90.00
#
_symmetry.space_group_name_H-M   'P 1'
#
loop_
_entity.id
_entity.type
_entity.pdbx_description
1 polymer ?
#
loop_
_entity_poly.entity_id
_entity_poly.type
_entity_poly.pdbx_seq_one_letter_code
_entity_poly.pdbx_strand_id
1 'polypeptide(L)'
;MLVLALDTSTAACSVALVELGVSPTAPVPAAGVAPAGHVLAERSAWDARRHGELLAPMISEVLAAARVRSPEVAAVVVGTGPGPFTSLRVGLVSAAAFAAALGIPVHGVCSLDGIGAATSGPVGVVTDARRSEVFWARYQDGARLGAPGVGAPAGVAAELRASGATRVTGPGVALYPAAFAPELFAPSPGLAGAAGAVGSVGGNVEPGSPSPAVLVRLVADDILRGVPPGTLTPLYLRRPDAAEPRPPKTVTAAG
;
A
#
# COMPACT_ATOMS: atom_id res chain seq x y z
N MET A 1 18.50 -2.70 -12.07
CA MET A 1 18.62 -2.72 -10.59
C MET A 1 17.45 -3.50 -10.02
N LEU A 2 17.69 -4.51 -9.19
CA LEU A 2 16.63 -5.35 -8.62
C LEU A 2 16.13 -4.77 -7.30
N VAL A 3 14.80 -4.64 -7.17
CA VAL A 3 14.14 -4.03 -6.02
C VAL A 3 13.10 -5.00 -5.47
N LEU A 4 13.22 -5.34 -4.18
CA LEU A 4 12.24 -6.14 -3.46
C LEU A 4 11.18 -5.20 -2.86
N ALA A 5 9.91 -5.48 -3.09
CA ALA A 5 8.81 -4.66 -2.60
C ALA A 5 7.85 -5.47 -1.74
N LEU A 6 7.36 -4.90 -0.65
CA LEU A 6 6.39 -5.56 0.22
C LEU A 6 5.34 -4.62 0.83
N ASP A 7 4.12 -5.09 0.98
CA ASP A 7 3.03 -4.37 1.65
C ASP A 7 2.21 -5.32 2.52
N THR A 8 1.90 -4.87 3.74
CA THR A 8 1.14 -5.59 4.78
C THR A 8 0.09 -4.70 5.44
N SER A 9 -0.28 -3.61 4.76
CA SER A 9 -1.16 -2.56 5.28
C SER A 9 -2.64 -2.94 5.22
N THR A 10 -3.00 -3.97 4.44
CA THR A 10 -4.36 -4.46 4.26
C THR A 10 -4.52 -5.87 4.81
N ALA A 11 -5.61 -6.56 4.46
CA ALA A 11 -5.74 -8.00 4.72
C ALA A 11 -4.83 -8.84 3.81
N ALA A 12 -4.38 -8.28 2.70
CA ALA A 12 -3.44 -8.91 1.78
C ALA A 12 -2.00 -8.64 2.24
N CYS A 13 -1.22 -9.71 2.31
CA CYS A 13 0.23 -9.65 2.39
C CYS A 13 0.76 -9.80 0.96
N SER A 14 1.54 -8.83 0.47
CA SER A 14 2.02 -8.83 -0.91
C SER A 14 3.53 -8.60 -0.99
N VAL A 15 4.19 -9.30 -1.90
CA VAL A 15 5.63 -9.23 -2.16
C VAL A 15 5.86 -9.27 -3.67
N ALA A 16 6.73 -8.41 -4.19
CA ALA A 16 7.16 -8.46 -5.58
C ALA A 16 8.66 -8.21 -5.72
N LEU A 17 9.26 -8.80 -6.75
CA LEU A 17 10.60 -8.45 -7.21
C LEU A 17 10.47 -7.70 -8.53
N VAL A 18 11.02 -6.49 -8.56
CA VAL A 18 10.92 -5.57 -9.70
C VAL A 18 12.31 -5.27 -10.21
N GLU A 19 12.50 -5.39 -11.51
CA GLU A 19 13.69 -4.93 -12.21
C GLU A 19 13.46 -3.50 -12.71
N LEU A 20 14.23 -2.56 -12.17
CA LEU A 20 14.33 -1.21 -12.70
C LEU A 20 15.41 -1.17 -13.78
N GLY A 21 15.01 -0.88 -15.02
CA GLY A 21 15.92 -0.63 -16.14
C GLY A 21 15.76 0.79 -16.68
N VAL A 22 16.82 1.31 -17.27
CA VAL A 22 16.69 2.38 -18.28
C VAL A 22 16.50 1.63 -19.60
N SER A 23 15.27 1.48 -20.08
CA SER A 23 15.11 0.96 -21.45
C SER A 23 15.50 2.09 -22.40
N PRO A 24 16.54 1.93 -23.24
CA PRO A 24 16.96 2.97 -24.18
C PRO A 24 15.92 3.22 -25.29
N THR A 25 14.90 2.37 -25.41
CA THR A 25 13.83 2.45 -26.41
C THR A 25 12.45 2.70 -25.81
N ALA A 26 12.31 2.75 -24.48
CA ALA A 26 11.04 3.11 -23.88
C ALA A 26 10.76 4.60 -24.14
N PRO A 27 9.51 4.97 -24.50
CA PRO A 27 9.15 6.37 -24.62
C PRO A 27 9.48 7.10 -23.32
N VAL A 28 10.11 8.28 -23.42
CA VAL A 28 10.32 9.15 -22.27
C VAL A 28 8.95 9.38 -21.65
N PRO A 29 8.71 8.94 -20.40
CA PRO A 29 7.42 9.14 -19.79
C PRO A 29 7.12 10.64 -19.71
N ALA A 30 5.86 11.02 -19.85
CA ALA A 30 5.42 12.37 -19.56
C ALA A 30 5.93 12.77 -18.17
N ALA A 31 6.38 14.03 -18.03
CA ALA A 31 6.93 14.55 -16.79
C ALA A 31 6.05 14.14 -15.59
N GLY A 32 6.62 13.38 -14.66
CA GLY A 32 5.92 12.87 -13.47
C GLY A 32 5.62 11.37 -13.43
N VAL A 33 5.90 10.59 -14.49
CA VAL A 33 5.75 9.12 -14.45
C VAL A 33 7.13 8.45 -14.47
N ALA A 34 7.57 7.87 -13.36
CA ALA A 34 8.83 7.14 -13.31
C ALA A 34 8.80 5.91 -14.26
N PRO A 35 9.96 5.46 -14.79
CA PRO A 35 10.03 4.30 -15.69
C PRO A 35 9.34 3.09 -15.05
N ALA A 36 8.48 2.43 -15.82
CA ALA A 36 7.81 1.23 -15.35
C ALA A 36 8.84 0.12 -15.15
N GLY A 37 9.11 -0.22 -13.89
CA GLY A 37 9.89 -1.41 -13.55
C GLY A 37 9.21 -2.67 -14.07
N HIS A 38 10.00 -3.65 -14.48
CA HIS A 38 9.51 -4.95 -14.94
C HIS A 38 9.34 -5.89 -13.74
N VAL A 39 8.12 -6.37 -13.49
CA VAL A 39 7.85 -7.32 -12.40
C VAL A 39 8.37 -8.69 -12.80
N LEU A 40 9.40 -9.19 -12.12
CA LEU A 40 9.99 -10.50 -12.39
C LEU A 40 9.20 -11.63 -11.74
N ALA A 41 8.68 -11.38 -10.53
CA ALA A 41 7.85 -12.30 -9.79
C ALA A 41 7.04 -11.54 -8.73
N GLU A 42 5.86 -12.05 -8.41
CA GLU A 42 5.03 -11.54 -7.34
C GLU A 42 4.27 -12.65 -6.62
N ARG A 43 3.96 -12.40 -5.35
CA ARG A 43 3.13 -13.26 -4.50
C ARG A 43 2.22 -12.40 -3.65
N SER A 44 1.02 -12.90 -3.43
CA SER A 44 0.01 -12.32 -2.56
C SER A 44 -0.67 -13.44 -1.78
N ALA A 45 -0.92 -13.19 -0.51
CA ALA A 45 -1.62 -14.12 0.36
C ALA A 45 -2.63 -13.38 1.23
N TRP A 46 -3.73 -14.07 1.50
CA TRP A 46 -4.92 -13.50 2.12
C TRP A 46 -5.15 -14.14 3.47
N ASP A 47 -4.43 -13.64 4.47
CA ASP A 47 -4.74 -13.98 5.86
C ASP A 47 -4.20 -12.89 6.77
N ALA A 48 -5.11 -12.03 7.23
CA ALA A 48 -4.77 -10.90 8.08
C ALA A 48 -4.04 -11.31 9.37
N ARG A 49 -4.19 -12.57 9.81
CA ARG A 49 -3.62 -13.09 11.06
C ARG A 49 -2.24 -13.70 10.86
N ARG A 50 -1.83 -14.02 9.63
CA ARG A 50 -0.63 -14.81 9.35
C ARG A 50 0.47 -14.03 8.62
N HIS A 51 0.37 -12.70 8.55
CA HIS A 51 1.40 -11.84 7.95
C HIS A 51 2.83 -12.20 8.39
N GLY A 52 3.05 -12.44 9.68
CA GLY A 52 4.36 -12.80 10.23
C GLY A 52 4.89 -14.16 9.75
N GLU A 53 4.00 -15.12 9.50
CA GLU A 53 4.36 -16.44 8.99
C GLU A 53 4.52 -16.45 7.47
N LEU A 54 3.79 -15.58 6.76
CA LEU A 54 3.72 -15.58 5.30
C LEU A 54 4.86 -14.81 4.65
N LEU A 55 5.32 -13.72 5.26
CA LEU A 55 6.17 -12.76 4.57
C LEU A 55 7.54 -13.33 4.19
N ALA A 56 8.23 -14.02 5.10
CA ALA A 56 9.53 -14.62 4.82
C ALA A 56 9.46 -15.73 3.75
N PRO A 57 8.53 -16.71 3.82
CA PRO A 57 8.32 -17.66 2.74
C PRO A 57 8.02 -17.01 1.38
N MET A 58 7.16 -15.99 1.34
CA MET A 58 6.83 -15.31 0.09
C MET A 58 8.04 -14.59 -0.52
N ILE A 59 8.90 -13.98 0.30
CA ILE A 59 10.17 -13.41 -0.19
C ILE A 59 11.02 -14.51 -0.84
N SER A 60 11.19 -15.65 -0.18
CA SER A 60 11.94 -16.79 -0.73
C SER A 60 11.33 -17.30 -2.04
N GLU A 61 10.00 -17.42 -2.12
CA GLU A 61 9.29 -17.87 -3.32
C GLU A 61 9.43 -16.90 -4.50
N VAL A 62 9.33 -15.59 -4.24
CA VAL A 62 9.49 -14.55 -5.27
C VAL A 62 10.91 -14.56 -5.82
N LEU A 63 11.92 -14.63 -4.95
CA LEU A 63 13.32 -14.73 -5.36
C LEU A 63 13.59 -16.02 -6.15
N ALA A 64 13.07 -17.16 -5.70
CA ALA A 64 13.22 -18.45 -6.37
C ALA A 64 12.54 -18.47 -7.74
N ALA A 65 11.32 -17.93 -7.85
CA ALA A 65 10.59 -17.84 -9.11
C ALA A 65 11.33 -16.98 -10.16
N ALA A 66 11.97 -15.89 -9.72
CA ALA A 66 12.82 -15.05 -10.56
C ALA A 66 14.23 -15.59 -10.77
N ARG A 67 14.62 -16.68 -10.09
CA ARG A 67 15.99 -17.24 -10.07
C ARG A 67 17.05 -16.23 -9.62
N VAL A 68 16.70 -15.37 -8.68
CA VAL A 68 17.55 -14.31 -8.12
C VAL A 68 17.98 -14.70 -6.71
N ARG A 69 19.26 -14.50 -6.36
CA ARG A 69 19.74 -14.68 -4.98
C ARG A 69 19.57 -13.39 -4.20
N SER A 70 19.38 -13.48 -2.89
CA SER A 70 19.18 -12.30 -2.03
C SER A 70 20.27 -11.22 -2.18
N PRO A 71 21.58 -11.50 -2.33
CA PRO A 71 22.59 -10.45 -2.49
C PRO A 71 22.53 -9.67 -3.80
N GLU A 72 21.71 -10.10 -4.76
CA GLU A 72 21.49 -9.40 -6.04
C GLU A 72 20.40 -8.32 -5.92
N VAL A 73 19.63 -8.32 -4.82
CA VAL A 73 18.67 -7.27 -4.49
C VAL A 73 19.43 -6.03 -4.04
N ALA A 74 19.13 -4.89 -4.65
CA ALA A 74 19.88 -3.66 -4.47
C ALA A 74 19.14 -2.60 -3.63
N ALA A 75 17.82 -2.75 -3.45
CA ALA A 75 17.01 -1.91 -2.56
C ALA A 75 15.75 -2.66 -2.12
N VAL A 76 15.16 -2.22 -1.00
CA VAL A 76 13.83 -2.66 -0.54
C VAL A 76 12.86 -1.49 -0.58
N VAL A 77 11.62 -1.74 -1.00
CA VAL A 77 10.49 -0.81 -0.90
C VAL A 77 9.43 -1.41 0.01
N VAL A 78 8.89 -0.62 0.93
CA VAL A 78 7.88 -1.12 1.88
C VAL A 78 6.74 -0.13 2.07
N GLY A 79 5.53 -0.67 2.11
CA GLY A 79 4.33 0.07 2.53
C GLY A 79 4.41 0.52 3.98
N THR A 80 4.33 1.83 4.22
CA THR A 80 4.33 2.44 5.56
C THR A 80 2.94 2.62 6.16
N GLY A 81 1.91 2.09 5.49
CA GLY A 81 0.51 2.21 5.90
C GLY A 81 -0.16 3.44 5.26
N PRO A 82 -1.30 3.90 5.79
CA PRO A 82 -1.95 3.42 7.02
C PRO A 82 -2.42 1.96 6.93
N GLY A 83 -2.43 1.27 8.06
CA GLY A 83 -2.84 -0.14 8.15
C GLY A 83 -2.92 -0.63 9.60
N PRO A 84 -3.39 -1.87 9.84
CA PRO A 84 -3.42 -2.46 11.17
C PRO A 84 -2.03 -2.49 11.81
N PHE A 85 -1.96 -2.13 13.09
CA PHE A 85 -0.69 -1.92 13.81
C PHE A 85 0.26 -3.14 13.76
N THR A 86 -0.28 -4.33 14.01
CA THR A 86 0.53 -5.56 14.06
C THR A 86 1.06 -5.95 12.68
N SER A 87 0.21 -5.97 11.65
CA SER A 87 0.63 -6.36 10.29
C SER A 87 1.63 -5.35 9.72
N LEU A 88 1.36 -4.05 9.89
CA LEU A 88 2.24 -3.00 9.43
C LEU A 88 3.65 -3.10 10.06
N ARG A 89 3.73 -3.39 11.36
CA ARG A 89 5.02 -3.63 12.03
C ARG A 89 5.76 -4.83 11.48
N VAL A 90 5.05 -5.92 11.20
CA VAL A 90 5.65 -7.11 10.59
C VAL A 90 6.31 -6.73 9.27
N GLY A 91 5.59 -6.06 8.36
CA GLY A 91 6.15 -5.63 7.08
C GLY A 91 7.39 -4.74 7.23
N LEU A 92 7.28 -3.68 8.02
CA LEU A 92 8.37 -2.71 8.20
C LEU A 92 9.62 -3.33 8.83
N VAL A 93 9.45 -4.16 9.86
CA VAL A 93 10.58 -4.82 10.54
C VAL A 93 11.23 -5.86 9.62
N SER A 94 10.44 -6.63 8.87
CA SER A 94 10.99 -7.59 7.91
C SER A 94 11.74 -6.92 6.76
N ALA A 95 11.22 -5.79 6.24
CA ALA A 95 11.91 -4.97 5.24
C ALA A 95 13.27 -4.48 5.77
N ALA A 96 13.25 -3.88 6.96
CA ALA A 96 14.45 -3.36 7.61
C ALA A 96 15.47 -4.47 7.90
N ALA A 97 15.04 -5.64 8.39
CA ALA A 97 15.91 -6.77 8.69
C ALA A 97 16.56 -7.35 7.42
N PHE A 98 15.78 -7.53 6.35
CA PHE A 98 16.30 -8.01 5.06
C PHE A 98 17.36 -7.05 4.51
N ALA A 99 17.06 -5.76 4.53
CA ALA A 99 17.96 -4.74 4.01
C ALA A 99 19.23 -4.56 4.86
N ALA A 100 19.09 -4.61 6.19
CA ALA A 100 20.23 -4.55 7.11
C ALA A 100 21.19 -5.73 6.90
N ALA A 101 20.66 -6.94 6.63
CA ALA A 101 21.49 -8.11 6.36
C ALA A 101 22.34 -7.99 5.08
N LEU A 102 21.91 -7.14 4.12
CA LEU A 102 22.58 -6.94 2.84
C LEU A 102 23.28 -5.58 2.72
N GLY A 103 23.10 -4.68 3.68
CA GLY A 103 23.62 -3.31 3.63
C GLY A 103 22.99 -2.44 2.53
N ILE A 104 21.72 -2.68 2.20
CA ILE A 104 20.99 -1.98 1.13
C ILE A 104 19.96 -0.98 1.68
N PRO A 105 19.57 0.07 0.92
CA PRO A 105 18.57 1.04 1.36
C PRO A 105 17.14 0.47 1.42
N VAL A 106 16.31 1.06 2.30
CA VAL A 106 14.87 0.79 2.41
C VAL A 106 14.08 2.06 2.18
N HIS A 107 13.21 2.07 1.16
CA HIS A 107 12.33 3.18 0.85
C HIS A 107 10.92 2.90 1.39
N GLY A 108 10.44 3.78 2.27
CA GLY A 108 9.06 3.75 2.77
C GLY A 108 8.11 4.52 1.85
N VAL A 109 7.00 3.89 1.45
CA VAL A 109 5.96 4.52 0.62
C VAL A 109 4.62 4.33 1.30
N CYS A 110 3.75 5.35 1.31
CA CYS A 110 2.41 5.17 1.86
C CYS A 110 1.64 4.16 1.01
N SER A 111 1.04 3.18 1.66
CA SER A 111 0.35 2.07 1.03
C SER A 111 -0.84 2.52 0.17
N LEU A 112 -1.54 3.58 0.58
CA LEU A 112 -2.65 4.13 -0.22
C LEU A 112 -2.16 4.67 -1.58
N ASP A 113 -0.90 5.11 -1.69
CA ASP A 113 -0.34 5.59 -2.97
C ASP A 113 -0.20 4.44 -3.96
N GLY A 114 0.01 3.21 -3.47
CA GLY A 114 0.02 1.99 -4.28
C GLY A 114 -1.30 1.69 -4.98
N ILE A 115 -2.39 2.35 -4.58
CA ILE A 115 -3.71 2.31 -5.22
C ILE A 115 -3.95 3.62 -5.98
N GLY A 116 -3.73 4.75 -5.31
CA GLY A 116 -4.06 6.09 -5.81
C GLY A 116 -3.25 6.50 -7.03
N ALA A 117 -1.99 6.09 -7.14
CA ALA A 117 -1.12 6.45 -8.26
C ALA A 117 -1.57 5.89 -9.63
N ALA A 118 -2.44 4.88 -9.64
CA ALA A 118 -3.03 4.33 -10.86
C ALA A 118 -4.36 5.00 -11.25
N THR A 119 -4.77 6.05 -10.53
CA THR A 119 -6.04 6.74 -10.74
C THR A 119 -5.90 8.03 -11.54
N SER A 120 -6.97 8.44 -12.20
CA SER A 120 -7.10 9.71 -12.93
C SER A 120 -8.26 10.53 -12.39
N GLY A 121 -8.15 11.85 -12.48
CA GLY A 121 -9.10 12.81 -11.92
C GLY A 121 -9.07 12.90 -10.39
N PRO A 122 -10.06 13.60 -9.78
CA PRO A 122 -10.17 13.71 -8.34
C PRO A 122 -10.80 12.44 -7.76
N VAL A 123 -10.00 11.64 -7.04
CA VAL A 123 -10.37 10.31 -6.53
C VAL A 123 -10.11 10.18 -5.03
N GLY A 124 -11.05 9.60 -4.29
CA GLY A 124 -10.81 9.10 -2.94
C GLY A 124 -10.34 7.65 -2.97
N VAL A 125 -9.32 7.30 -2.19
CA VAL A 125 -8.95 5.89 -1.94
C VAL A 125 -9.33 5.56 -0.51
N VAL A 126 -10.01 4.43 -0.30
CA VAL A 126 -10.43 3.95 1.02
C VAL A 126 -10.03 2.49 1.25
N THR A 127 -9.51 2.19 2.42
CA THR A 127 -9.17 0.82 2.88
C THR A 127 -9.73 0.58 4.29
N ASP A 128 -9.84 -0.68 4.70
CA ASP A 128 -10.37 -1.06 6.02
C ASP A 128 -9.46 -0.57 7.17
N ALA A 129 -10.00 0.27 8.06
CA ALA A 129 -9.31 0.65 9.31
C ALA A 129 -9.75 -0.19 10.52
N ARG A 130 -10.59 -1.21 10.30
CA ARG A 130 -11.30 -2.00 11.32
C ARG A 130 -12.23 -1.13 12.17
N ARG A 131 -13.01 -1.79 13.04
CA ARG A 131 -13.90 -1.15 14.03
C ARG A 131 -14.85 -0.10 13.40
N SER A 132 -15.41 -0.44 12.25
CA SER A 132 -16.37 0.39 11.52
C SER A 132 -15.80 1.73 11.02
N GLU A 133 -14.51 1.78 10.71
CA GLU A 133 -13.80 2.94 10.16
C GLU A 133 -13.07 2.58 8.85
N VAL A 134 -12.67 3.61 8.11
CA VAL A 134 -11.80 3.49 6.94
C VAL A 134 -10.57 4.37 7.06
N PHE A 135 -9.45 3.88 6.54
CA PHE A 135 -8.32 4.73 6.20
C PHE A 135 -8.55 5.31 4.83
N TRP A 136 -8.20 6.57 4.63
CA TRP A 136 -8.51 7.26 3.39
C TRP A 136 -7.46 8.29 2.99
N ALA A 137 -7.38 8.57 1.70
CA ALA A 137 -6.60 9.67 1.14
C ALA A 137 -7.25 10.17 -0.16
N ARG A 138 -6.91 11.39 -0.56
CA ARG A 138 -7.36 12.01 -1.81
C ARG A 138 -6.26 12.02 -2.84
N TYR A 139 -6.63 11.92 -4.10
CA TYR A 139 -5.72 11.96 -5.22
C TYR A 139 -6.27 12.88 -6.31
N GLN A 140 -5.36 13.54 -7.00
CA GLN A 140 -5.60 14.23 -8.26
C GLN A 140 -4.61 13.66 -9.28
N ASP A 141 -5.13 12.99 -10.30
CA ASP A 141 -4.31 12.43 -11.40
C ASP A 141 -3.12 11.60 -10.88
N GLY A 142 -3.39 10.76 -9.89
CA GLY A 142 -2.39 9.88 -9.27
C GLY A 142 -1.55 10.51 -8.15
N ALA A 143 -1.56 11.83 -8.01
CA ALA A 143 -0.83 12.53 -6.95
C ALA A 143 -1.67 12.67 -5.68
N ARG A 144 -1.13 12.25 -4.51
CA ARG A 144 -1.85 12.37 -3.24
C ARG A 144 -2.00 13.82 -2.80
N LEU A 145 -3.22 14.20 -2.40
CA LEU A 145 -3.57 15.49 -1.84
C LEU A 145 -3.66 15.44 -0.31
N GLY A 146 -2.67 16.01 0.37
CA GLY A 146 -2.61 16.08 1.82
C GLY A 146 -2.20 14.76 2.50
N ALA A 147 -2.35 14.72 3.82
CA ALA A 147 -2.04 13.54 4.61
C ALA A 147 -3.21 12.52 4.54
N PRO A 148 -2.92 11.21 4.65
CA PRO A 148 -3.96 10.22 4.83
C PRO A 148 -4.65 10.39 6.19
N GLY A 149 -5.92 10.02 6.25
CA GLY A 149 -6.78 10.12 7.43
C GLY A 149 -7.43 8.80 7.82
N VAL A 150 -8.14 8.82 8.95
CA VAL A 150 -8.99 7.74 9.44
C VAL A 150 -10.33 8.32 9.91
N GLY A 151 -11.42 7.61 9.69
CA GLY A 151 -12.72 8.02 10.22
C GLY A 151 -13.86 7.08 9.86
N ALA A 152 -15.04 7.40 10.38
CA ALA A 152 -16.26 6.65 10.08
C ALA A 152 -16.65 6.80 8.60
N PRO A 153 -17.12 5.72 7.93
CA PRO A 153 -17.41 5.71 6.49
C PRO A 153 -18.28 6.87 6.00
N ALA A 154 -19.37 7.18 6.72
CA ALA A 154 -20.28 8.26 6.34
C ALA A 154 -19.62 9.64 6.40
N GLY A 155 -18.82 9.90 7.44
CA GLY A 155 -18.09 11.15 7.60
C GLY A 155 -17.01 11.31 6.52
N VAL A 156 -16.23 10.26 6.30
CA VAL A 156 -15.22 10.22 5.23
C VAL A 156 -15.86 10.43 3.86
N ALA A 157 -17.00 9.79 3.58
CA ALA A 157 -17.69 9.96 2.32
C ALA A 157 -18.17 11.41 2.12
N ALA A 158 -18.69 12.06 3.17
CA ALA A 158 -19.07 13.47 3.12
C ALA A 158 -17.87 14.39 2.87
N GLU A 159 -16.74 14.15 3.54
CA GLU A 159 -15.50 14.90 3.35
C GLU A 159 -14.94 14.75 1.94
N LEU A 160 -14.89 13.53 1.41
CA LEU A 160 -14.45 13.25 0.04
C LEU A 160 -15.30 14.00 -0.99
N ARG A 161 -16.63 14.00 -0.84
CA ARG A 161 -17.54 14.77 -1.72
C ARG A 161 -17.32 16.28 -1.61
N ALA A 162 -17.24 16.79 -0.39
CA ALA A 162 -17.00 18.21 -0.13
C ALA A 162 -15.66 18.67 -0.74
N SER A 163 -14.69 17.77 -0.84
CA SER A 163 -13.39 18.01 -1.47
C SER A 163 -13.35 17.84 -2.99
N GLY A 164 -14.47 17.51 -3.63
CA GLY A 164 -14.58 17.38 -5.09
C GLY A 164 -14.20 16.01 -5.64
N ALA A 165 -14.10 14.96 -4.81
CA ALA A 165 -13.88 13.60 -5.33
C ALA A 165 -15.06 13.17 -6.22
N THR A 166 -14.76 12.74 -7.44
CA THR A 166 -15.74 12.27 -8.43
C THR A 166 -15.84 10.74 -8.49
N ARG A 167 -14.98 10.06 -7.73
CA ARG A 167 -14.95 8.61 -7.60
C ARG A 167 -14.30 8.22 -6.28
N VAL A 168 -14.68 7.07 -5.75
CA VAL A 168 -13.97 6.41 -4.65
C VAL A 168 -13.58 5.01 -5.08
N THR A 169 -12.39 4.58 -4.69
CA THR A 169 -11.83 3.25 -4.99
C THR A 169 -11.12 2.65 -3.77
N GLY A 170 -10.67 1.41 -3.89
CA GLY A 170 -9.99 0.65 -2.84
C GLY A 170 -10.91 -0.32 -2.10
N PRO A 171 -10.35 -1.21 -1.27
CA PRO A 171 -11.07 -2.34 -0.66
C PRO A 171 -12.15 -1.88 0.33
N GLY A 172 -12.03 -0.67 0.88
CA GLY A 172 -13.02 -0.11 1.79
C GLY A 172 -14.38 0.18 1.15
N VAL A 173 -14.44 0.30 -0.19
CA VAL A 173 -15.71 0.54 -0.90
C VAL A 173 -16.67 -0.64 -0.73
N ALA A 174 -16.17 -1.87 -0.91
CA ALA A 174 -16.98 -3.08 -0.79
C ALA A 174 -17.46 -3.35 0.64
N LEU A 175 -16.72 -2.85 1.65
CA LEU A 175 -17.08 -3.00 3.06
C LEU A 175 -18.21 -2.07 3.49
N TYR A 176 -18.34 -0.90 2.86
CA TYR A 176 -19.33 0.12 3.21
C TYR A 176 -20.06 0.66 1.97
N PRO A 177 -20.81 -0.20 1.24
CA PRO A 177 -21.42 0.18 -0.03
C PRO A 177 -22.42 1.33 0.11
N ALA A 178 -23.13 1.41 1.24
CA ALA A 178 -24.06 2.52 1.50
C ALA A 178 -23.36 3.90 1.61
N ALA A 179 -22.11 3.93 2.07
CA ALA A 179 -21.34 5.17 2.20
C ALA A 179 -20.63 5.54 0.89
N PHE A 180 -20.17 4.52 0.13
CA PHE A 180 -19.28 4.68 -1.02
C PHE A 180 -19.89 4.28 -2.37
N ALA A 181 -21.22 4.23 -2.48
CA ALA A 181 -21.91 3.91 -3.72
C ALA A 181 -21.48 4.85 -4.88
N PRO A 182 -21.20 4.33 -6.09
CA PRO A 182 -20.70 5.14 -7.20
C PRO A 182 -21.59 6.35 -7.55
N GLU A 183 -22.90 6.20 -7.41
CA GLU A 183 -23.90 7.22 -7.72
C GLU A 183 -23.75 8.46 -6.82
N LEU A 184 -23.19 8.28 -5.63
CA LEU A 184 -22.94 9.37 -4.70
C LEU A 184 -21.70 10.20 -5.05
N PHE A 185 -20.89 9.76 -6.01
CA PHE A 185 -19.68 10.43 -6.46
C PHE A 185 -19.70 10.78 -7.96
N ALA A 186 -20.66 10.24 -8.72
CA ALA A 186 -20.82 10.55 -10.12
C ALA A 186 -20.94 12.07 -10.35
N PRO A 187 -20.25 12.65 -11.35
CA PRO A 187 -20.41 14.05 -11.68
C PRO A 187 -21.87 14.32 -12.07
N SER A 188 -22.42 15.44 -11.60
CA SER A 188 -23.73 15.92 -12.07
C SER A 188 -23.74 15.92 -13.61
N PRO A 189 -24.85 15.50 -14.26
CA PRO A 189 -24.90 15.43 -15.72
C PRO A 189 -24.57 16.80 -16.33
N GLY A 190 -23.38 16.92 -16.92
CA GLY A 190 -22.84 18.20 -17.42
C GLY A 190 -21.31 18.27 -17.57
N LEU A 191 -20.54 17.44 -16.85
CA LEU A 191 -19.07 17.37 -16.94
C LEU A 191 -18.59 15.93 -17.18
N ALA A 192 -18.85 15.38 -18.37
CA ALA A 192 -18.32 14.08 -18.76
C ALA A 192 -16.91 14.23 -19.35
N GLY A 193 -15.88 14.11 -18.50
CA GLY A 193 -14.50 13.85 -18.90
C GLY A 193 -14.21 12.35 -18.82
N ALA A 194 -13.52 11.80 -19.82
CA ALA A 194 -13.34 10.37 -20.04
C ALA A 194 -12.87 9.60 -18.79
N ALA A 195 -13.76 8.76 -18.24
CA ALA A 195 -13.42 7.77 -17.23
C ALA A 195 -12.53 6.69 -17.86
N GLY A 196 -11.21 6.84 -17.74
CA GLY A 196 -10.28 5.77 -18.05
C GLY A 196 -10.52 4.59 -17.11
N ALA A 197 -10.87 3.43 -17.69
CA ALA A 197 -10.88 2.17 -16.98
C ALA A 197 -9.44 1.90 -16.48
N VAL A 198 -9.30 1.63 -15.19
CA VAL A 198 -8.02 1.18 -14.62
C VAL A 198 -7.80 -0.23 -15.17
N GLY A 199 -6.83 -0.37 -16.08
CA GLY A 199 -6.38 -1.67 -16.55
C GLY A 199 -5.87 -2.49 -15.37
N SER A 200 -6.42 -3.69 -15.21
CA SER A 200 -5.87 -4.70 -14.32
C SER A 200 -4.41 -4.93 -14.69
N VAL A 201 -3.50 -4.49 -13.82
CA VAL A 201 -2.12 -4.95 -13.87
C VAL A 201 -2.16 -6.38 -13.36
N GLY A 202 -1.91 -7.33 -14.28
CA GLY A 202 -1.97 -8.76 -14.03
C GLY A 202 -1.09 -9.16 -12.85
N GLY A 203 -1.76 -9.63 -11.81
CA GLY A 203 -1.17 -10.10 -10.58
C GLY A 203 -2.26 -10.62 -9.64
N ASN A 204 -1.96 -11.59 -8.78
CA ASN A 204 -2.94 -12.21 -7.86
C ASN A 204 -3.31 -11.29 -6.67
N VAL A 205 -3.18 -9.98 -6.81
CA VAL A 205 -3.49 -8.98 -5.77
C VAL A 205 -5.00 -8.76 -5.72
N GLU A 206 -5.56 -8.53 -4.52
CA GLU A 206 -6.95 -8.07 -4.40
C GLU A 206 -7.21 -6.92 -5.38
N PRO A 207 -8.31 -6.94 -6.13
CA PRO A 207 -8.76 -5.75 -6.84
C PRO A 207 -8.84 -4.56 -5.86
N GLY A 208 -7.88 -3.64 -5.98
CA GLY A 208 -7.80 -2.44 -5.14
C GLY A 208 -6.90 -2.53 -3.91
N SER A 209 -6.16 -3.61 -3.64
CA SER A 209 -5.07 -3.57 -2.63
C SER A 209 -3.84 -2.81 -3.17
N PRO A 210 -2.95 -2.28 -2.29
CA PRO A 210 -1.70 -1.65 -2.69
C PRO A 210 -0.85 -2.58 -3.56
N SER A 211 -0.47 -2.13 -4.75
CA SER A 211 0.42 -2.89 -5.62
C SER A 211 1.89 -2.64 -5.23
N PRO A 212 2.66 -3.67 -4.84
CA PRO A 212 4.09 -3.50 -4.55
C PRO A 212 4.88 -2.95 -5.74
N ALA A 213 4.50 -3.31 -6.98
CA ALA A 213 5.12 -2.77 -8.19
C ALA A 213 4.86 -1.27 -8.36
N VAL A 214 3.66 -0.80 -8.01
CA VAL A 214 3.35 0.64 -8.00
C VAL A 214 4.14 1.36 -6.91
N LEU A 215 4.30 0.76 -5.72
CA LEU A 215 5.15 1.32 -4.67
C LEU A 215 6.59 1.52 -5.16
N VAL A 216 7.16 0.54 -5.87
CA VAL A 216 8.50 0.69 -6.47
C VAL A 216 8.54 1.84 -7.46
N ARG A 217 7.54 1.95 -8.35
CA ARG A 217 7.49 3.02 -9.36
C ARG A 217 7.49 4.41 -8.71
N LEU A 218 6.82 4.58 -7.58
CA LEU A 218 6.74 5.88 -6.89
C LEU A 218 8.09 6.39 -6.37
N VAL A 219 9.05 5.49 -6.14
CA VAL A 219 10.41 5.83 -5.66
C VAL A 219 11.51 5.37 -6.62
N ALA A 220 11.15 4.98 -7.85
CA ALA A 220 12.10 4.41 -8.81
C ALA A 220 13.18 5.44 -9.21
N ASP A 221 12.81 6.71 -9.34
CA ASP A 221 13.75 7.78 -9.67
C ASP A 221 14.78 7.99 -8.54
N ASP A 222 14.32 8.03 -7.29
CA ASP A 222 15.19 8.12 -6.10
C ASP A 222 16.15 6.93 -6.02
N ILE A 223 15.65 5.71 -6.24
CA ILE A 223 16.46 4.49 -6.25
C ILE A 223 17.52 4.54 -7.36
N LEU A 224 17.14 4.91 -8.59
CA LEU A 224 18.04 4.97 -9.74
C LEU A 224 19.11 6.07 -9.59
N ARG A 225 18.79 7.17 -8.90
CA ARG A 225 19.73 8.25 -8.61
C ARG A 225 20.56 8.03 -7.33
N GLY A 226 20.26 6.98 -6.56
CA GLY A 226 20.91 6.71 -5.27
C GLY A 226 20.59 7.75 -4.19
N VAL A 227 19.39 8.35 -4.23
CA VAL A 227 18.92 9.27 -3.19
C VAL A 227 18.74 8.49 -1.89
N PRO A 228 19.41 8.88 -0.78
CA PRO A 228 19.24 8.20 0.50
C PRO A 228 17.79 8.23 0.97
N PRO A 229 17.20 7.10 1.40
CA PRO A 229 15.84 7.09 1.89
C PRO A 229 15.72 7.85 3.22
N GLY A 230 14.54 8.42 3.45
CA GLY A 230 14.19 9.01 4.74
C GLY A 230 14.01 7.97 5.85
N THR A 231 13.68 8.44 7.06
CA THR A 231 13.37 7.55 8.18
C THR A 231 12.14 6.70 7.87
N LEU A 232 12.21 5.40 8.17
CA LEU A 232 11.10 4.48 7.99
C LEU A 232 10.02 4.72 9.07
N THR A 233 9.16 5.71 8.85
CA THR A 233 8.11 6.09 9.81
C THR A 233 6.77 5.44 9.46
N PRO A 234 6.21 4.60 10.35
CA PRO A 234 4.87 4.03 10.16
C PRO A 234 3.76 5.08 10.31
N LEU A 235 2.75 5.00 9.45
CA LEU A 235 1.53 5.81 9.51
C LEU A 235 0.51 5.18 10.47
N TYR A 236 0.80 5.21 11.77
CA TYR A 236 -0.14 4.80 12.81
C TYR A 236 -1.20 5.89 13.05
N LEU A 237 -2.21 5.92 12.18
CA LEU A 237 -3.32 6.88 12.33
C LEU A 237 -4.30 6.49 13.45
N ARG A 238 -4.13 5.30 14.03
CA ARG A 238 -4.89 4.80 15.16
C ARG A 238 -3.96 4.26 16.24
N ARG A 239 -4.34 4.44 17.51
CA ARG A 239 -3.69 3.75 18.62
C ARG A 239 -3.94 2.22 18.55
N PRO A 240 -2.98 1.39 18.97
CA PRO A 240 -3.17 -0.07 19.00
C PRO A 240 -4.33 -0.46 19.91
N ASP A 241 -5.02 -1.56 19.58
CA ASP A 241 -6.10 -2.14 20.40
C ASP A 241 -5.58 -2.88 21.64
N ALA A 242 -4.27 -3.03 21.80
CA ALA A 242 -3.67 -3.72 22.94
C ALA A 242 -3.94 -2.92 24.24
N ALA A 243 -4.85 -3.45 25.07
CA ALA A 243 -5.01 -3.01 26.45
C ALA A 243 -3.97 -3.70 27.33
N GLU A 244 -3.50 -3.01 28.38
CA GLU A 244 -2.66 -3.64 29.40
C GLU A 244 -3.39 -4.85 30.02
N PRO A 245 -2.69 -5.99 30.21
CA PRO A 245 -3.29 -7.14 30.88
C PRO A 245 -3.81 -6.72 32.26
N ARG A 246 -5.07 -7.05 32.56
CA ARG A 246 -5.60 -6.82 33.92
C ARG A 246 -4.75 -7.60 34.93
N PRO A 247 -4.47 -7.03 36.10
CA PRO A 247 -3.76 -7.76 37.15
C PRO A 247 -4.48 -9.08 37.46
N PRO A 248 -3.74 -10.16 37.73
CA PRO A 248 -4.34 -11.46 38.04
C PRO A 248 -5.34 -11.33 39.18
N LYS A 249 -6.49 -12.01 39.04
CA LYS A 249 -7.55 -12.00 40.05
C LYS A 249 -6.99 -12.58 41.35
N THR A 250 -7.00 -11.80 42.43
CA THR A 250 -6.59 -12.29 43.76
C THR A 250 -7.54 -13.40 44.19
N VAL A 251 -7.03 -14.63 44.29
CA VAL A 251 -7.78 -15.74 44.89
C VAL A 251 -7.60 -15.61 46.40
N THR A 252 -8.65 -15.20 47.11
CA THR A 252 -8.66 -15.27 48.57
C THR A 252 -8.71 -16.73 48.97
N ALA A 253 -7.70 -17.22 49.69
CA ALA A 253 -7.73 -18.56 50.25
C ALA A 253 -8.91 -18.65 51.23
N ALA A 254 -9.78 -19.65 51.04
CA ALA A 254 -10.83 -19.97 52.00
C ALA A 254 -10.16 -20.49 53.29
N GLY A 255 -10.35 -19.76 54.39
CA GLY A 255 -10.04 -20.21 55.74
C GLY A 255 -11.16 -21.07 56.32
#